data_AF-A0A1C4TNM7-F1
#
_entry.id   AF-A0A1C4TNM7-F1
#
_cell.length_a   1.000
_cell.length_b   1.000
_cell.length_c   1.000
_cell.angle_alpha   90.00
_cell.angle_beta   90.00
_cell.angle_gamma   90.00
#
_symmetry.space_group_name_H-M   'P 1'
#
loop_
_entity.id
_entity.type
_entity.pdbx_description
1 polymer ?
#
loop_
_entity_poly.entity_id
_entity_poly.type
_entity_poly.pdbx_seq_one_letter_code
_entity_poly.pdbx_strand_id
1 'polypeptide(L)'
;ATPGTFTVPPAQPPRLLFAGEVDGAAVVLFHDGGVRVVRYAEPLSGSGGAALDFARTDDADVTTGAAVVVSRTGDGARFLLAPWIDASTTRDLLAPDTPGRALEVGPDGVTAAVPRPAAGGACGTWPVLQLRSSERIVENHAFLVTDLGDLAPVHLTYTPKPGRGAPARQPREATSTEALVAWARTACSLRTLAGSGVRSVNNWAFAEQKLPEGRASADWLCTRADTWRGPGRVLVQFLAPAASPTEPAAVVADRDDTALCSRFGQHVLAGTHWRADSGRWYVLAAGSRAVTRIEASGAVRGAAGGPTFAVRAPRGADVELTASLREGGRLAAVH
;
A
#
# COMPACT_ATOMS: atom_id res chain seq x y z
N ALA A 1 -0.93 18.05 8.43
CA ALA A 1 -0.40 18.49 7.12
C ALA A 1 0.59 17.48 6.54
N THR A 2 0.50 17.22 5.24
CA THR A 2 1.38 16.30 4.51
C THR A 2 2.82 16.83 4.46
N PRO A 3 3.84 16.02 4.82
CA PRO A 3 5.21 16.50 4.87
C PRO A 3 5.67 17.14 3.56
N GLY A 4 6.26 18.34 3.65
CA GLY A 4 6.91 19.01 2.51
C GLY A 4 5.93 19.64 1.52
N THR A 5 4.68 19.80 1.93
CA THR A 5 3.74 20.67 1.23
C THR A 5 4.14 22.12 1.45
N PHE A 6 4.28 22.90 0.38
CA PHE A 6 4.51 24.34 0.50
C PHE A 6 3.31 25.01 1.20
N THR A 7 3.59 25.93 2.13
CA THR A 7 2.58 26.68 2.91
C THR A 7 2.43 28.13 2.44
N VAL A 8 3.01 28.47 1.29
CA VAL A 8 2.93 29.82 0.70
C VAL A 8 1.52 30.12 0.19
N PRO A 9 1.11 31.40 0.04
CA PRO A 9 -0.16 31.76 -0.60
C PRO A 9 -0.32 31.12 -1.98
N PRO A 10 -1.54 30.79 -2.42
CA PRO A 10 -1.75 30.16 -3.71
C PRO A 10 -1.47 31.14 -4.85
N ALA A 11 -0.84 30.65 -5.91
CA ALA A 11 -0.53 31.46 -7.09
C ALA A 11 -1.78 31.75 -7.94
N GLN A 12 -2.86 31.00 -7.75
CA GLN A 12 -4.15 31.13 -8.42
C GLN A 12 -5.27 31.24 -7.38
N PRO A 13 -6.42 31.84 -7.72
CA PRO A 13 -7.58 31.85 -6.84
C PRO A 13 -7.97 30.42 -6.43
N PRO A 14 -8.08 30.12 -5.13
CA PRO A 14 -8.48 28.78 -4.70
C PRO A 14 -9.93 28.50 -5.07
N ARG A 15 -10.20 27.26 -5.46
CA ARG A 15 -11.54 26.73 -5.72
C ARG A 15 -12.10 26.14 -4.44
N LEU A 16 -13.30 26.58 -4.05
CA LEU A 16 -14.02 25.98 -2.94
C LEU A 16 -14.47 24.57 -3.35
N LEU A 17 -14.11 23.57 -2.54
CA LEU A 17 -14.60 22.20 -2.69
C LEU A 17 -15.77 21.92 -1.76
N PHE A 18 -15.72 22.43 -0.52
CA PHE A 18 -16.72 22.19 0.50
C PHE A 18 -16.68 23.29 1.57
N ALA A 19 -17.85 23.67 2.07
CA ALA A 19 -18.01 24.49 3.27
C ALA A 19 -19.24 24.01 4.03
N GLY A 20 -19.07 23.61 5.30
CA GLY A 20 -20.17 23.09 6.10
C GLY A 20 -19.76 22.74 7.52
N GLU A 21 -20.75 22.35 8.32
CA GLU A 21 -20.53 21.90 9.70
C GLU A 21 -20.37 20.38 9.74
N VAL A 22 -19.25 19.91 10.27
CA VAL A 22 -18.95 18.48 10.36
C VAL A 22 -18.37 18.17 11.74
N ASP A 23 -18.96 17.21 12.44
CA ASP A 23 -18.54 16.74 13.77
C ASP A 23 -18.30 17.88 14.79
N GLY A 24 -19.16 18.91 14.77
CA GLY A 24 -19.11 20.05 15.70
C GLY A 24 -18.09 21.13 15.35
N ALA A 25 -17.53 21.11 14.13
CA ALA A 25 -16.63 22.14 13.61
C ALA A 25 -17.15 22.73 12.29
N ALA A 26 -16.93 24.03 12.09
CA ALA A 26 -17.02 24.64 10.77
C ALA A 26 -15.79 24.21 9.95
N VAL A 27 -16.01 23.57 8.81
CA VAL A 27 -14.96 23.04 7.94
C VAL A 27 -15.06 23.67 6.56
N VAL A 28 -13.92 24.11 6.02
CA VAL A 28 -13.81 24.62 4.66
C VAL A 28 -12.65 23.93 3.94
N LEU A 29 -12.92 23.36 2.76
CA LEU A 29 -11.93 22.75 1.88
C LEU A 29 -11.74 23.59 0.62
N PHE A 30 -10.48 23.86 0.30
CA PHE A 30 -10.07 24.56 -0.92
C PHE A 30 -9.10 23.71 -1.72
N HIS A 31 -9.18 23.76 -3.05
CA HIS A 31 -8.13 23.32 -3.96
C HIS A 31 -7.49 24.55 -4.60
N ASP A 32 -6.17 24.65 -4.60
CA ASP A 32 -5.50 25.87 -5.05
C ASP A 32 -5.33 25.99 -6.57
N GLY A 33 -6.00 25.14 -7.34
CA GLY A 33 -5.90 25.13 -8.80
C GLY A 33 -4.64 24.47 -9.33
N GLY A 34 -3.72 24.06 -8.46
CA GLY A 34 -2.48 23.39 -8.81
C GLY A 34 -2.36 22.05 -8.12
N VAL A 35 -1.66 22.04 -6.98
CA VAL A 35 -1.00 20.83 -6.45
C VAL A 35 -1.41 20.49 -5.02
N ARG A 36 -2.37 21.20 -4.42
CA ARG A 36 -2.75 20.94 -3.03
C ARG A 36 -4.20 21.22 -2.72
N VAL A 37 -4.67 20.48 -1.72
CA VAL A 37 -5.89 20.77 -0.96
C VAL A 37 -5.51 21.41 0.38
N VAL A 38 -6.33 22.37 0.81
CA VAL A 38 -6.21 23.05 2.09
C VAL A 38 -7.50 22.86 2.87
N ARG A 39 -7.39 22.46 4.13
CA ARG A 39 -8.50 22.32 5.06
C ARG A 39 -8.38 23.31 6.18
N TYR A 40 -9.37 24.19 6.31
CA TYR A 40 -9.61 24.97 7.50
C TYR A 40 -10.67 24.26 8.36
N ALA A 41 -10.47 24.18 9.67
CA ALA A 41 -11.48 23.68 10.59
C ALA A 41 -11.44 24.43 11.92
N GLU A 42 -12.60 24.87 12.41
CA GLU A 42 -12.73 25.58 13.68
C GLU A 42 -13.89 25.00 14.49
N PRO A 43 -13.69 24.67 15.79
CA PRO A 43 -14.79 24.20 16.64
C PRO A 43 -15.91 25.24 16.74
N LEU A 44 -17.16 24.80 16.59
CA LEU A 44 -18.34 25.66 16.76
C LEU A 44 -18.59 26.03 18.22
N SER A 45 -17.98 25.29 19.15
CA SER A 45 -18.11 25.49 20.59
C SER A 45 -16.83 25.09 21.31
N GLY A 46 -16.64 25.62 22.53
CA GLY A 46 -15.43 25.43 23.31
C GLY A 46 -14.29 26.39 22.93
N SER A 47 -13.13 26.21 23.53
CA SER A 47 -11.95 27.07 23.35
C SER A 47 -10.87 26.45 22.46
N GLY A 48 -11.22 25.47 21.63
CA GLY A 48 -10.28 24.84 20.71
C GLY A 48 -9.90 25.81 19.58
N GLY A 49 -8.63 25.84 19.21
CA GLY A 49 -8.15 26.72 18.13
C GLY A 49 -8.49 26.20 16.73
N ALA A 50 -8.49 27.10 15.76
CA ALA A 50 -8.61 26.74 14.35
C ALA A 50 -7.40 25.91 13.87
N ALA A 51 -7.68 24.91 13.04
CA ALA A 51 -6.70 24.08 12.36
C ALA A 51 -6.62 24.46 10.88
N LEU A 52 -5.40 24.52 10.36
CA LEU A 52 -5.12 24.73 8.94
C LEU A 52 -4.18 23.64 8.44
N ASP A 53 -4.73 22.70 7.66
CA ASP A 53 -4.01 21.56 7.11
C ASP A 53 -3.76 21.74 5.61
N PHE A 54 -2.57 21.36 5.17
CA PHE A 54 -2.18 21.33 3.76
C PHE A 54 -1.86 19.89 3.36
N ALA A 55 -2.34 19.46 2.20
CA ALA A 55 -1.97 18.18 1.62
C ALA A 55 -1.70 18.29 0.12
N ARG A 56 -0.66 17.59 -0.33
CA ARG A 56 -0.31 17.49 -1.75
C ARG A 56 -1.31 16.62 -2.50
N THR A 57 -1.58 17.00 -3.74
CA THR A 57 -2.48 16.34 -4.69
C THR A 57 -1.92 16.46 -6.12
N ASP A 58 -0.60 16.50 -6.28
CA ASP A 58 0.08 16.65 -7.57
C ASP A 58 -0.34 15.53 -8.54
N ASP A 59 -0.78 15.85 -9.75
CA ASP A 59 -1.21 14.84 -10.74
C ASP A 59 -2.29 13.86 -10.19
N ALA A 60 -3.14 14.31 -9.25
CA ALA A 60 -4.25 13.50 -8.76
C ALA A 60 -5.18 13.09 -9.91
N ASP A 61 -5.52 11.81 -9.94
CA ASP A 61 -6.33 11.17 -10.97
C ASP A 61 -7.72 10.78 -10.43
N VAL A 62 -8.48 10.02 -11.23
CA VAL A 62 -9.84 9.54 -10.88
C VAL A 62 -9.88 8.70 -9.60
N THR A 63 -8.76 8.12 -9.16
CA THR A 63 -8.65 7.28 -7.96
C THR A 63 -8.08 8.04 -6.76
N THR A 64 -6.98 8.75 -6.94
CA THR A 64 -6.28 9.50 -5.89
C THR A 64 -6.96 10.83 -5.55
N GLY A 65 -7.75 11.38 -6.48
CA GLY A 65 -8.61 12.54 -6.25
C GLY A 65 -10.05 12.18 -5.82
N ALA A 66 -10.36 10.90 -5.63
CA ALA A 66 -11.72 10.41 -5.41
C ALA A 66 -12.35 10.81 -4.07
N ALA A 67 -11.53 11.13 -3.07
CA ALA A 67 -12.00 11.46 -1.73
C ALA A 67 -11.00 12.37 -1.00
N VAL A 68 -11.49 13.22 -0.11
CA VAL A 68 -10.66 14.06 0.77
C VAL A 68 -11.24 14.03 2.19
N VAL A 69 -10.38 13.95 3.20
CA VAL A 69 -10.84 13.97 4.60
C VAL A 69 -11.36 15.35 4.99
N VAL A 70 -12.62 15.40 5.45
CA VAL A 70 -13.25 16.61 6.01
C VAL A 70 -13.12 16.68 7.53
N SER A 71 -13.10 15.53 8.20
CA SER A 71 -13.06 15.45 9.66
C SER A 71 -12.38 14.16 10.11
N ARG A 72 -11.66 14.26 11.23
CA ARG A 72 -11.13 13.11 11.99
C ARG A 72 -11.46 13.30 13.46
N THR A 73 -12.18 12.35 14.02
CA THR A 73 -12.47 12.25 15.46
C THR A 73 -11.87 10.96 16.01
N GLY A 74 -11.92 10.75 17.32
CA GLY A 74 -11.48 9.48 17.93
C GLY A 74 -12.18 8.25 17.30
N ASP A 75 -13.42 8.43 16.87
CA ASP A 75 -14.32 7.34 16.45
C ASP A 75 -14.25 7.05 14.94
N GLY A 76 -13.65 7.92 14.13
CA GLY A 76 -13.59 7.71 12.68
C GLY A 76 -13.05 8.90 11.87
N ALA A 77 -13.11 8.76 10.55
CA ALA A 77 -12.90 9.82 9.58
C ALA A 77 -14.14 9.95 8.68
N ARG A 78 -14.43 11.17 8.27
CA ARG A 78 -15.43 11.47 7.23
C ARG A 78 -14.74 12.03 6.00
N PHE A 79 -15.25 11.67 4.84
CA PHE A 79 -14.64 12.01 3.55
C PHE A 79 -15.65 12.79 2.71
N LEU A 80 -15.20 13.84 2.04
CA LEU A 80 -15.89 14.40 0.89
C LEU A 80 -15.57 13.53 -0.32
N LEU A 81 -16.58 12.95 -0.96
CA LEU A 81 -16.39 12.18 -2.18
C LEU A 81 -16.41 13.08 -3.41
N ALA A 82 -15.61 12.71 -4.41
CA ALA A 82 -15.59 13.42 -5.67
C ALA A 82 -16.92 13.21 -6.45
N PRO A 83 -17.35 14.17 -7.28
CA PRO A 83 -18.63 14.10 -7.99
C PRO A 83 -18.76 12.94 -9.00
N TRP A 84 -17.65 12.32 -9.38
CA TRP A 84 -17.63 11.17 -10.28
C TRP A 84 -17.74 9.83 -9.55
N ILE A 85 -17.88 9.80 -8.22
CA ILE A 85 -18.07 8.56 -7.46
C ILE A 85 -19.56 8.22 -7.40
N ASP A 86 -19.90 7.02 -7.87
CA ASP A 86 -21.29 6.56 -8.02
C ASP A 86 -21.69 5.51 -6.97
N ALA A 87 -20.69 4.83 -6.38
CA ALA A 87 -20.93 3.96 -5.22
C ALA A 87 -19.79 4.04 -4.22
N SER A 88 -20.14 3.96 -2.94
CA SER A 88 -19.18 3.93 -1.84
C SER A 88 -19.56 2.85 -0.82
N THR A 89 -18.55 2.10 -0.39
CA THR A 89 -18.67 1.06 0.62
C THR A 89 -17.46 1.11 1.54
N THR A 90 -17.57 0.55 2.74
CA THR A 90 -16.44 0.33 3.65
C THR A 90 -16.23 -1.16 3.89
N ARG A 91 -14.97 -1.58 3.97
CA ARG A 91 -14.59 -2.96 4.30
C ARG A 91 -13.34 -3.01 5.16
N ASP A 92 -13.11 -4.16 5.78
CA ASP A 92 -11.91 -4.43 6.55
C ASP A 92 -10.96 -5.33 5.74
N LEU A 93 -9.72 -4.89 5.50
CA LEU A 93 -8.71 -5.71 4.81
C LEU A 93 -8.34 -6.96 5.60
N LEU A 94 -8.51 -6.97 6.93
CA LEU A 94 -8.30 -8.15 7.76
C LEU A 94 -9.52 -9.09 7.78
N ALA A 95 -10.52 -8.83 6.94
CA ALA A 95 -11.63 -9.74 6.69
C ALA A 95 -11.85 -9.88 5.16
N PRO A 96 -10.89 -10.45 4.41
CA PRO A 96 -10.85 -10.38 2.95
C PRO A 96 -12.08 -11.00 2.25
N ASP A 97 -12.71 -12.00 2.89
CA ASP A 97 -13.90 -12.69 2.38
C ASP A 97 -15.22 -12.01 2.77
N THR A 98 -15.15 -10.95 3.59
CA THR A 98 -16.34 -10.20 4.00
C THR A 98 -16.70 -9.16 2.93
N PRO A 99 -17.94 -9.15 2.44
CA PRO A 99 -18.42 -8.12 1.53
C PRO A 99 -18.32 -6.71 2.15
N GLY A 100 -18.10 -5.71 1.30
CA GLY A 100 -18.20 -4.31 1.73
C GLY A 100 -19.60 -3.95 2.19
N ARG A 101 -19.70 -3.09 3.21
CA ARG A 101 -20.96 -2.53 3.68
C ARG A 101 -21.20 -1.19 3.01
N ALA A 102 -22.45 -0.91 2.64
CA ALA A 102 -22.83 0.40 2.11
C ALA A 102 -22.34 1.51 3.05
N LEU A 103 -21.76 2.55 2.47
CA LEU A 103 -21.36 3.75 3.18
C LEU A 103 -22.32 4.86 2.78
N GLU A 104 -23.10 5.33 3.76
CA GLU A 104 -24.04 6.43 3.52
C GLU A 104 -23.27 7.71 3.15
N VAL A 105 -23.83 8.46 2.22
CA VAL A 105 -23.27 9.74 1.75
C VAL A 105 -24.38 10.79 1.83
N GLY A 106 -24.09 11.88 2.54
CA GLY A 106 -25.01 13.01 2.66
C GLY A 106 -25.22 13.74 1.32
N PRO A 107 -26.26 14.61 1.25
CA PRO A 107 -26.53 15.41 0.05
C PRO A 107 -25.40 16.40 -0.27
N ASP A 108 -24.54 16.68 0.69
CA ASP A 108 -23.32 17.51 0.58
C ASP A 108 -22.09 16.72 0.11
N GLY A 109 -22.24 15.42 -0.18
CA GLY A 109 -21.16 14.54 -0.62
C GLY A 109 -20.28 14.00 0.51
N VAL A 110 -20.61 14.27 1.77
CA VAL A 110 -19.83 13.81 2.92
C VAL A 110 -20.29 12.43 3.36
N THR A 111 -19.34 11.51 3.57
CA THR A 111 -19.64 10.17 4.05
C THR A 111 -20.10 10.16 5.51
N ALA A 112 -20.83 9.10 5.89
CA ALA A 112 -20.85 8.65 7.28
C ALA A 112 -19.42 8.37 7.79
N ALA A 113 -19.25 8.34 9.10
CA ALA A 113 -17.95 8.09 9.71
C ALA A 113 -17.44 6.68 9.38
N VAL A 114 -16.23 6.62 8.82
CA VAL A 114 -15.50 5.37 8.57
C VAL A 114 -14.55 5.14 9.73
N PRO A 115 -14.57 3.96 10.38
CA PRO A 115 -13.59 3.64 11.43
C PRO A 115 -12.17 3.80 10.92
N ARG A 116 -11.26 4.32 11.75
CA ARG A 116 -9.85 4.50 11.37
C ARG A 116 -9.01 3.30 11.79
N PRO A 117 -7.96 2.95 11.03
CA PRO A 117 -6.92 2.05 11.52
C PRO A 117 -6.36 2.56 12.85
N ALA A 118 -6.18 1.66 13.83
CA ALA A 118 -5.63 2.03 15.13
C ALA A 118 -4.19 2.56 14.98
N ALA A 119 -3.88 3.69 15.60
CA ALA A 119 -2.52 4.24 15.59
C ALA A 119 -1.52 3.36 16.37
N GLY A 120 -1.97 2.72 17.46
CA GLY A 120 -1.18 1.84 18.34
C GLY A 120 -1.82 0.46 18.55
N GLY A 121 -1.16 -0.41 19.32
CA GLY A 121 -1.71 -1.71 19.72
C GLY A 121 -1.79 -2.78 18.62
N ALA A 122 -2.52 -3.86 18.92
CA ALA A 122 -2.70 -4.98 18.01
C ALA A 122 -3.44 -4.56 16.73
N CYS A 123 -3.03 -5.13 15.60
CA CYS A 123 -3.68 -4.91 14.31
C CYS A 123 -4.81 -5.94 14.13
N GLY A 124 -5.96 -5.64 14.72
CA GLY A 124 -7.15 -6.52 14.66
C GLY A 124 -8.12 -6.17 13.53
N THR A 125 -8.09 -4.93 13.06
CA THR A 125 -8.88 -4.44 11.91
C THR A 125 -8.06 -3.45 11.08
N TRP A 126 -8.36 -3.38 9.78
CA TRP A 126 -7.84 -2.36 8.87
C TRP A 126 -8.94 -1.87 7.91
N PRO A 127 -9.76 -0.90 8.35
CA PRO A 127 -10.84 -0.35 7.53
C PRO A 127 -10.33 0.44 6.32
N VAL A 128 -11.02 0.29 5.19
CA VAL A 128 -10.78 1.02 3.94
C VAL A 128 -12.11 1.46 3.32
N LEU A 129 -12.05 2.48 2.47
CA LEU A 129 -13.14 2.80 1.56
C LEU A 129 -12.92 2.01 0.27
N GLN A 130 -13.99 1.40 -0.24
CA GLN A 130 -14.07 0.88 -1.60
C GLN A 130 -15.02 1.77 -2.39
N LEU A 131 -14.46 2.50 -3.35
CA LEU A 131 -15.17 3.46 -4.18
C LEU A 131 -15.31 2.91 -5.60
N ARG A 132 -16.37 3.32 -6.29
CA ARG A 132 -16.56 3.04 -7.71
C ARG A 132 -16.85 4.34 -8.44
N SER A 133 -16.07 4.61 -9.48
CA SER A 133 -16.33 5.72 -10.40
C SER A 133 -17.60 5.46 -11.23
N SER A 134 -18.29 6.52 -11.60
CA SER A 134 -19.47 6.48 -12.47
C SER A 134 -19.17 5.83 -13.81
N GLU A 135 -20.16 5.13 -14.36
CA GLU A 135 -20.08 4.53 -15.70
C GLU A 135 -19.86 5.55 -16.82
N ARG A 136 -20.07 6.84 -16.54
CA ARG A 136 -19.77 7.96 -17.46
C ARG A 136 -18.27 8.23 -17.62
N ILE A 137 -17.45 7.67 -16.74
CA ILE A 137 -15.98 7.75 -16.80
C ILE A 137 -15.48 6.48 -17.46
N VAL A 138 -14.58 6.60 -18.44
CA VAL A 138 -14.02 5.47 -19.20
C VAL A 138 -13.37 4.45 -18.26
N GLU A 139 -12.74 4.95 -17.20
CA GLU A 139 -12.11 4.19 -16.14
C GLU A 139 -13.10 3.68 -15.07
N ASN A 140 -14.25 3.13 -15.47
CA ASN A 140 -15.27 2.57 -14.56
C ASN A 140 -14.77 1.33 -13.77
N HIS A 141 -14.09 1.55 -12.66
CA HIS A 141 -13.57 0.48 -11.82
C HIS A 141 -13.86 0.74 -10.34
N ALA A 142 -13.89 -0.35 -9.56
CA ALA A 142 -13.90 -0.29 -8.11
C ALA A 142 -12.45 -0.34 -7.59
N PHE A 143 -12.12 0.58 -6.70
CA PHE A 143 -10.77 0.76 -6.14
C PHE A 143 -10.83 0.97 -4.64
N LEU A 144 -9.71 0.75 -3.95
CA LEU A 144 -9.60 0.87 -2.51
C LEU A 144 -8.76 2.09 -2.13
N VAL A 145 -9.22 2.85 -1.13
CA VAL A 145 -8.43 3.91 -0.50
C VAL A 145 -8.41 3.75 1.02
N THR A 146 -7.29 4.05 1.65
CA THR A 146 -7.09 3.93 3.11
C THR A 146 -6.62 5.24 3.74
N ASP A 147 -7.09 5.54 4.95
CA ASP A 147 -6.65 6.71 5.71
C ASP A 147 -5.34 6.41 6.45
N LEU A 148 -4.25 7.07 6.03
CA LEU A 148 -2.95 7.05 6.71
C LEU A 148 -2.63 8.37 7.43
N GLY A 149 -3.62 9.26 7.60
CA GLY A 149 -3.48 10.51 8.36
C GLY A 149 -3.32 11.79 7.53
N ASP A 150 -3.11 11.68 6.20
CA ASP A 150 -3.06 12.81 5.28
C ASP A 150 -4.45 13.17 4.71
N LEU A 151 -4.70 14.41 4.30
CA LEU A 151 -6.05 14.79 3.81
C LEU A 151 -6.48 13.98 2.58
N ALA A 152 -5.54 13.64 1.69
CA ALA A 152 -5.77 12.70 0.61
C ALA A 152 -5.56 11.26 1.12
N PRO A 153 -6.56 10.36 0.99
CA PRO A 153 -6.38 8.96 1.34
C PRO A 153 -5.51 8.25 0.29
N VAL A 154 -4.97 7.09 0.68
CA VAL A 154 -3.97 6.36 -0.09
C VAL A 154 -4.62 5.30 -0.95
N HIS A 155 -4.38 5.35 -2.27
CA HIS A 155 -4.87 4.35 -3.22
C HIS A 155 -4.11 3.02 -3.08
N LEU A 156 -4.85 1.92 -2.94
CA LEU A 156 -4.27 0.58 -2.81
C LEU A 156 -4.42 -0.20 -4.11
N THR A 157 -3.30 -0.72 -4.60
CA THR A 157 -3.24 -1.53 -5.82
C THR A 157 -2.59 -2.87 -5.59
N TYR A 158 -2.75 -3.77 -6.55
CA TYR A 158 -2.14 -5.10 -6.54
C TYR A 158 -1.58 -5.44 -7.92
N THR A 159 -0.36 -5.97 -7.94
CA THR A 159 0.26 -6.51 -9.15
C THR A 159 0.44 -8.02 -8.97
N PRO A 160 -0.30 -8.86 -9.71
CA PRO A 160 -0.21 -10.30 -9.58
C PRO A 160 1.12 -10.83 -10.10
N LYS A 161 1.37 -12.11 -9.79
CA LYS A 161 2.53 -12.84 -10.30
C LYS A 161 2.60 -12.76 -11.84
N PRO A 162 3.80 -12.66 -12.41
CA PRO A 162 3.94 -12.69 -13.87
C PRO A 162 3.48 -14.05 -14.40
N GLY A 163 2.40 -14.04 -15.19
CA GLY A 163 1.96 -15.22 -15.94
C GLY A 163 2.97 -15.61 -17.03
N ARG A 164 3.00 -16.89 -17.42
CA ARG A 164 3.86 -17.34 -18.53
C ARG A 164 3.53 -16.55 -19.80
N GLY A 165 4.53 -15.92 -20.40
CA GLY A 165 4.38 -15.14 -21.65
C GLY A 165 3.60 -13.82 -21.51
N ALA A 166 3.18 -13.42 -20.30
CA ALA A 166 2.49 -12.16 -20.10
C ALA A 166 3.48 -10.98 -20.04
N PRO A 167 3.17 -9.84 -20.69
CA PRO A 167 3.94 -8.61 -20.51
C PRO A 167 3.88 -8.15 -19.05
N ALA A 168 4.84 -7.32 -18.64
CA ALA A 168 4.76 -6.64 -17.35
C ALA A 168 3.44 -5.86 -17.30
N ARG A 169 2.66 -6.05 -16.24
CA ARG A 169 1.34 -5.44 -16.08
C ARG A 169 1.48 -4.23 -15.18
N GLN A 170 0.75 -3.17 -15.53
CA GLN A 170 0.52 -2.07 -14.59
C GLN A 170 -0.20 -2.62 -13.34
N PRO A 171 -0.02 -1.96 -12.17
CA PRO A 171 -0.82 -2.25 -11.00
C PRO A 171 -2.31 -2.27 -11.33
N ARG A 172 -3.03 -3.20 -10.71
CA ARG A 172 -4.48 -3.37 -10.84
C ARG A 172 -5.15 -2.92 -9.55
N GLU A 173 -6.45 -2.70 -9.62
CA GLU A 173 -7.22 -2.42 -8.41
C GLU A 173 -7.18 -3.56 -7.39
N ALA A 174 -7.07 -3.19 -6.11
CA ALA A 174 -6.95 -4.12 -5.00
C ALA A 174 -8.29 -4.78 -4.59
N THR A 175 -9.21 -4.99 -5.54
CA THR A 175 -10.57 -5.48 -5.28
C THR A 175 -10.79 -6.95 -5.62
N SER A 176 -9.82 -7.61 -6.27
CA SER A 176 -9.91 -9.05 -6.56
C SER A 176 -9.67 -9.89 -5.31
N THR A 177 -10.16 -11.13 -5.30
CA THR A 177 -9.92 -12.08 -4.19
C THR A 177 -8.44 -12.27 -3.89
N GLU A 178 -7.60 -12.45 -4.93
CA GLU A 178 -6.14 -12.59 -4.77
C GLU A 178 -5.53 -11.35 -4.12
N ALA A 179 -5.95 -10.15 -4.56
CA ALA A 179 -5.46 -8.90 -3.99
C ALA A 179 -5.88 -8.72 -2.53
N LEU A 180 -7.13 -9.02 -2.19
CA LEU A 180 -7.65 -8.89 -0.83
C LEU A 180 -6.95 -9.84 0.14
N VAL A 181 -6.69 -11.09 -0.28
CA VAL A 181 -5.91 -12.04 0.54
C VAL A 181 -4.48 -11.58 0.74
N ALA A 182 -3.82 -11.04 -0.29
CA ALA A 182 -2.48 -10.48 -0.15
C ALA A 182 -2.47 -9.25 0.78
N TRP A 183 -3.47 -8.38 0.65
CA TRP A 183 -3.65 -7.21 1.53
C TRP A 183 -3.96 -7.62 2.97
N ALA A 184 -4.75 -8.66 3.22
CA ALA A 184 -5.04 -9.14 4.57
C ALA A 184 -3.77 -9.50 5.36
N ARG A 185 -2.73 -9.98 4.68
CA ARG A 185 -1.45 -10.36 5.29
C ARG A 185 -0.44 -9.24 5.39
N THR A 186 -0.71 -8.09 4.78
CA THR A 186 0.22 -6.97 4.67
C THR A 186 -0.34 -5.64 5.18
N ALA A 187 -1.66 -5.51 5.36
CA ALA A 187 -2.33 -4.27 5.73
C ALA A 187 -1.75 -3.65 7.01
N CYS A 188 -1.37 -4.47 7.98
CA CYS A 188 -0.77 -3.99 9.22
C CYS A 188 0.56 -3.26 9.04
N SER A 189 1.33 -3.55 7.98
CA SER A 189 2.59 -2.84 7.69
C SER A 189 2.36 -1.42 7.18
N LEU A 190 1.17 -1.10 6.65
CA LEU A 190 0.79 0.25 6.21
C LEU A 190 0.86 1.28 7.34
N ARG A 191 0.78 0.85 8.61
CA ARG A 191 0.97 1.72 9.76
C ARG A 191 2.31 2.44 9.75
N THR A 192 3.36 1.78 9.24
CA THR A 192 4.71 2.36 9.14
C THR A 192 4.80 3.53 8.14
N LEU A 193 3.76 3.72 7.33
CA LEU A 193 3.65 4.76 6.31
C LEU A 193 2.79 5.95 6.77
N ALA A 194 2.22 5.90 7.98
CA ALA A 194 1.33 6.93 8.49
C ALA A 194 2.01 8.32 8.48
N GLY A 195 1.31 9.32 7.94
CA GLY A 195 1.77 10.71 7.89
C GLY A 195 3.00 10.95 7.00
N SER A 196 3.36 10.03 6.10
CA SER A 196 4.55 10.16 5.24
C SER A 196 4.27 10.73 3.85
N GLY A 197 3.05 11.21 3.56
CA GLY A 197 2.71 11.78 2.25
C GLY A 197 2.63 10.76 1.13
N VAL A 198 2.15 9.56 1.46
CA VAL A 198 1.91 8.49 0.49
C VAL A 198 0.70 8.85 -0.38
N ARG A 199 0.84 8.66 -1.69
CA ARG A 199 -0.27 8.79 -2.64
C ARG A 199 -0.91 7.44 -2.97
N SER A 200 -0.07 6.41 -3.10
CA SER A 200 -0.50 5.06 -3.45
C SER A 200 0.44 4.00 -2.88
N VAL A 201 -0.10 2.80 -2.64
CA VAL A 201 0.68 1.62 -2.25
C VAL A 201 0.31 0.44 -3.13
N ASN A 202 1.32 -0.20 -3.72
CA ASN A 202 1.16 -1.38 -4.55
C ASN A 202 1.75 -2.61 -3.87
N ASN A 203 0.95 -3.67 -3.72
CA ASN A 203 1.46 -5.00 -3.41
C ASN A 203 1.80 -5.75 -4.70
N TRP A 204 3.09 -5.92 -4.99
CA TRP A 204 3.54 -6.69 -6.15
C TRP A 204 3.99 -8.10 -5.76
N ALA A 205 3.24 -9.11 -6.17
CA ALA A 205 3.68 -10.50 -6.12
C ALA A 205 4.70 -10.78 -7.21
N PHE A 206 5.98 -10.79 -6.85
CA PHE A 206 7.06 -10.91 -7.83
C PHE A 206 7.55 -12.35 -8.03
N ALA A 207 7.32 -13.25 -7.05
CA ALA A 207 7.69 -14.65 -7.15
C ALA A 207 6.81 -15.56 -6.26
N GLU A 208 6.70 -16.82 -6.66
CA GLU A 208 6.21 -17.94 -5.83
C GLU A 208 7.35 -18.93 -5.65
N GLN A 209 7.54 -19.40 -4.42
CA GLN A 209 8.59 -20.35 -4.07
C GLN A 209 8.00 -21.63 -3.50
N LYS A 210 8.37 -22.78 -4.09
CA LYS A 210 8.17 -24.09 -3.46
C LYS A 210 9.09 -24.21 -2.26
N LEU A 211 8.52 -24.57 -1.12
CA LEU A 211 9.27 -24.70 0.11
C LEU A 211 9.99 -26.05 0.16
N PRO A 212 11.22 -26.09 0.70
CA PRO A 212 11.90 -27.36 0.97
C PRO A 212 11.04 -28.31 1.80
N GLU A 213 11.25 -29.61 1.59
CA GLU A 213 10.65 -30.70 2.41
C GLU A 213 9.14 -30.90 2.28
N GLY A 214 8.46 -30.17 1.40
CA GLY A 214 7.02 -30.32 1.23
C GLY A 214 6.51 -29.83 -0.11
N ARG A 215 5.18 -29.82 -0.26
CA ARG A 215 4.49 -29.29 -1.46
C ARG A 215 3.99 -27.85 -1.25
N ALA A 216 4.13 -27.33 -0.03
CA ALA A 216 3.68 -25.99 0.31
C ALA A 216 4.46 -24.94 -0.49
N SER A 217 3.79 -23.82 -0.77
CA SER A 217 4.38 -22.70 -1.50
C SER A 217 4.25 -21.44 -0.66
N ALA A 218 5.21 -20.54 -0.83
CA ALA A 218 5.20 -19.22 -0.24
C ALA A 218 5.28 -18.17 -1.34
N ASP A 219 4.66 -17.02 -1.08
CA ASP A 219 4.69 -15.88 -1.99
C ASP A 219 5.69 -14.83 -1.52
N TRP A 220 6.31 -14.17 -2.48
CA TRP A 220 7.18 -13.04 -2.24
C TRP A 220 6.51 -11.79 -2.78
N LEU A 221 6.24 -10.85 -1.88
CA LEU A 221 5.64 -9.56 -2.20
C LEU A 221 6.67 -8.45 -2.06
N CYS A 222 6.56 -7.45 -2.92
CA CYS A 222 7.17 -6.16 -2.71
C CYS A 222 6.06 -5.11 -2.60
N THR A 223 5.90 -4.56 -1.39
CA THR A 223 4.94 -3.51 -1.08
C THR A 223 5.63 -2.17 -1.28
N ARG A 224 5.29 -1.48 -2.38
CA ARG A 224 5.86 -0.17 -2.71
C ARG A 224 4.88 0.94 -2.34
N ALA A 225 5.32 1.89 -1.52
CA ALA A 225 4.65 3.15 -1.28
C ALA A 225 5.26 4.26 -2.16
N ASP A 226 4.45 4.86 -3.03
CA ASP A 226 4.81 6.07 -3.75
C ASP A 226 4.36 7.30 -2.94
N THR A 227 5.24 8.29 -2.80
CA THR A 227 4.94 9.54 -2.11
C THR A 227 4.74 10.67 -3.11
N TRP A 228 4.04 11.73 -2.70
CA TRP A 228 3.93 12.97 -3.49
C TRP A 228 5.29 13.67 -3.72
N ARG A 229 6.30 13.34 -2.92
CA ARG A 229 7.65 13.91 -3.05
C ARG A 229 8.51 13.22 -4.11
N GLY A 230 8.13 12.03 -4.58
CA GLY A 230 8.85 11.28 -5.60
C GLY A 230 9.54 10.01 -5.10
N PRO A 231 10.49 10.08 -4.13
CA PRO A 231 11.11 8.88 -3.59
C PRO A 231 10.06 7.93 -3.00
N GLY A 232 10.24 6.63 -3.24
CA GLY A 232 9.35 5.60 -2.70
C GLY A 232 10.04 4.75 -1.66
N ARG A 233 9.22 4.14 -0.81
CA ARG A 233 9.62 3.14 0.18
C ARG A 233 9.14 1.77 -0.26
N VAL A 234 9.94 0.73 -0.02
CA VAL A 234 9.56 -0.65 -0.27
C VAL A 234 9.73 -1.50 0.98
N LEU A 235 8.74 -2.34 1.23
CA LEU A 235 8.86 -3.51 2.10
C LEU A 235 8.91 -4.75 1.21
N VAL A 236 9.93 -5.59 1.37
CA VAL A 236 9.92 -6.93 0.78
C VAL A 236 9.44 -7.91 1.84
N GLN A 237 8.46 -8.72 1.50
CA GLN A 237 7.71 -9.53 2.44
C GLN A 237 7.61 -10.97 1.96
N PHE A 238 7.80 -11.91 2.89
CA PHE A 238 7.69 -13.35 2.66
C PHE A 238 6.41 -13.88 3.30
N LEU A 239 5.52 -14.41 2.45
CA LEU A 239 4.22 -14.95 2.82
C LEU A 239 4.35 -16.47 2.90
N ALA A 240 4.85 -16.96 4.03
CA ALA A 240 4.86 -18.38 4.36
C ALA A 240 3.43 -18.96 4.37
N PRO A 241 3.25 -20.28 4.17
CA PRO A 241 1.99 -20.95 4.46
C PRO A 241 1.48 -20.54 5.84
N ALA A 242 0.22 -20.14 5.91
CA ALA A 242 -0.39 -19.58 7.09
C ALA A 242 -1.56 -20.44 7.54
N ALA A 243 -1.79 -20.51 8.85
CA ALA A 243 -2.97 -21.16 9.41
C ALA A 243 -4.23 -20.28 9.31
N SER A 244 -4.04 -18.97 9.15
CA SER A 244 -5.10 -17.96 9.02
C SER A 244 -4.87 -17.08 7.78
N PRO A 245 -5.94 -16.63 7.09
CA PRO A 245 -5.83 -15.68 5.98
C PRO A 245 -5.24 -14.31 6.38
N THR A 246 -5.21 -13.99 7.68
CA THR A 246 -4.67 -12.73 8.22
C THR A 246 -3.34 -12.86 8.94
N GLU A 247 -2.73 -14.05 8.93
CA GLU A 247 -1.42 -14.23 9.55
C GLU A 247 -0.40 -13.30 8.86
N PRO A 248 0.24 -12.37 9.59
CA PRO A 248 1.09 -11.37 8.97
C PRO A 248 2.22 -11.98 8.16
N ALA A 249 2.53 -11.35 7.03
CA ALA A 249 3.74 -11.65 6.27
C ALA A 249 4.99 -11.25 7.06
N ALA A 250 6.08 -12.01 6.89
CA ALA A 250 7.37 -11.64 7.46
C ALA A 250 8.01 -10.54 6.60
N VAL A 251 8.33 -9.38 7.19
CA VAL A 251 9.15 -8.36 6.52
C VAL A 251 10.60 -8.83 6.51
N VAL A 252 11.20 -8.90 5.32
CA VAL A 252 12.58 -9.38 5.13
C VAL A 252 13.52 -8.27 4.68
N ALA A 253 12.97 -7.16 4.17
CA ALA A 253 13.69 -5.96 3.79
C ALA A 253 12.78 -4.74 3.92
N ASP A 254 13.36 -3.60 4.28
CA ASP A 254 12.72 -2.29 4.34
C ASP A 254 13.70 -1.24 3.80
N ARG A 255 13.31 -0.54 2.74
CA ARG A 255 14.18 0.44 2.07
C ARG A 255 13.39 1.67 1.67
N ASP A 256 13.87 2.81 2.14
CA ASP A 256 13.46 4.13 1.70
C ASP A 256 14.25 4.58 0.46
N ASP A 257 13.85 5.72 -0.09
CA ASP A 257 14.56 6.44 -1.16
C ASP A 257 14.99 5.57 -2.35
N THR A 258 14.09 4.68 -2.78
CA THR A 258 14.42 3.67 -3.79
C THR A 258 13.43 3.63 -4.95
N ALA A 259 13.94 3.26 -6.12
CA ALA A 259 13.15 2.98 -7.32
C ALA A 259 12.65 1.53 -7.38
N LEU A 260 13.06 0.66 -6.44
CA LEU A 260 12.66 -0.75 -6.43
C LEU A 260 11.14 -0.92 -6.51
N CYS A 261 10.73 -1.99 -7.20
CA CYS A 261 9.33 -2.39 -7.35
C CYS A 261 8.45 -1.34 -8.03
N SER A 262 9.08 -0.56 -8.92
CA SER A 262 8.44 0.43 -9.78
C SER A 262 8.76 0.17 -11.25
N ARG A 263 8.20 0.99 -12.14
CA ARG A 263 8.58 0.99 -13.57
C ARG A 263 10.06 1.28 -13.82
N PHE A 264 10.76 1.89 -12.87
CA PHE A 264 12.18 2.23 -12.97
C PHE A 264 13.10 1.20 -12.29
N GLY A 265 12.65 0.56 -11.21
CA GLY A 265 13.36 -0.52 -10.52
C GLY A 265 12.61 -1.83 -10.65
N GLN A 266 12.66 -2.42 -11.84
CA GLN A 266 11.83 -3.57 -12.22
C GLN A 266 12.35 -4.92 -11.73
N HIS A 267 13.53 -4.95 -11.11
CA HIS A 267 14.20 -6.17 -10.68
C HIS A 267 14.46 -6.12 -9.18
N VAL A 268 14.03 -7.17 -8.49
CA VAL A 268 14.22 -7.37 -7.06
C VAL A 268 14.74 -8.78 -6.82
N LEU A 269 15.62 -8.92 -5.83
CA LEU A 269 16.06 -10.17 -5.22
C LEU A 269 15.94 -9.96 -3.71
N ALA A 270 15.39 -10.93 -3.00
CA ALA A 270 15.37 -10.92 -1.55
C ALA A 270 15.58 -12.33 -1.01
N GLY A 271 15.97 -12.42 0.25
CA GLY A 271 16.18 -13.67 0.94
C GLY A 271 15.75 -13.62 2.39
N THR A 272 15.52 -14.80 2.97
CA THR A 272 15.18 -14.96 4.38
C THR A 272 15.65 -16.29 4.92
N HIS A 273 15.80 -16.36 6.23
CA HIS A 273 15.97 -17.62 6.95
C HIS A 273 14.61 -18.20 7.28
N TRP A 274 14.41 -19.46 6.91
CA TRP A 274 13.16 -20.17 7.15
C TRP A 274 13.42 -21.51 7.83
N ARG A 275 12.53 -21.87 8.75
CA ARG A 275 12.56 -23.14 9.48
C ARG A 275 11.43 -24.02 8.97
N ALA A 276 11.77 -25.21 8.48
CA ALA A 276 10.81 -26.22 8.11
C ALA A 276 10.15 -26.84 9.36
N ASP A 277 9.00 -27.50 9.17
CA ASP A 277 8.29 -28.22 10.23
C ASP A 277 9.15 -29.33 10.87
N SER A 278 10.08 -29.91 10.10
CA SER A 278 11.08 -30.86 10.61
C SER A 278 12.10 -30.25 11.58
N GLY A 279 12.10 -28.93 11.72
CA GLY A 279 13.04 -28.16 12.51
C GLY A 279 14.33 -27.76 11.79
N ARG A 280 14.54 -28.20 10.54
CA ARG A 280 15.71 -27.83 9.73
C ARG A 280 15.62 -26.40 9.21
N TRP A 281 16.77 -25.74 9.12
CA TRP A 281 16.89 -24.36 8.68
C TRP A 281 17.37 -24.27 7.23
N TYR A 282 16.82 -23.30 6.51
CA TYR A 282 17.11 -22.99 5.14
C TYR A 282 17.33 -21.50 4.96
N VAL A 283 18.23 -21.14 4.05
CA VAL A 283 18.19 -19.84 3.38
C VAL A 283 17.32 -19.99 2.15
N LEU A 284 16.27 -19.19 2.08
CA LEU A 284 15.39 -19.07 0.93
C LEU A 284 15.70 -17.74 0.23
N ALA A 285 15.62 -17.73 -1.09
CA ALA A 285 15.67 -16.50 -1.87
C ALA A 285 14.76 -16.59 -3.09
N ALA A 286 14.25 -15.42 -3.48
CA ALA A 286 13.49 -15.29 -4.71
C ALA A 286 13.81 -13.97 -5.42
N GLY A 287 13.80 -14.05 -6.74
CA GLY A 287 13.99 -12.93 -7.63
C GLY A 287 12.80 -12.72 -8.56
N SER A 288 12.62 -11.49 -9.02
CA SER A 288 11.61 -11.15 -10.03
C SER A 288 11.80 -11.95 -11.35
N ARG A 289 10.81 -11.93 -12.24
CA ARG A 289 10.77 -12.73 -13.49
C ARG A 289 12.00 -12.67 -14.40
N ALA A 290 12.85 -11.67 -14.28
CA ALA A 290 14.05 -11.53 -15.09
C ALA A 290 15.23 -12.34 -14.55
N VAL A 291 15.17 -12.79 -13.30
CA VAL A 291 16.21 -13.60 -12.66
C VAL A 291 16.28 -14.99 -13.28
N THR A 292 17.49 -15.38 -13.69
CA THR A 292 17.78 -16.67 -14.34
C THR A 292 18.65 -17.58 -13.49
N ARG A 293 19.36 -17.04 -12.51
CA ARG A 293 20.16 -17.79 -11.55
C ARG A 293 20.29 -17.01 -10.26
N ILE A 294 20.24 -17.70 -9.12
CA ILE A 294 20.53 -17.15 -7.81
C ILE A 294 21.72 -17.91 -7.21
N GLU A 295 22.65 -17.18 -6.60
CA GLU A 295 23.86 -17.67 -5.98
C GLU A 295 23.93 -17.21 -4.52
N ALA A 296 24.31 -18.12 -3.63
CA ALA A 296 24.60 -17.86 -2.23
C ALA A 296 26.10 -18.04 -2.00
N SER A 297 26.68 -17.12 -1.23
CA SER A 297 28.06 -17.21 -0.75
C SER A 297 28.17 -16.81 0.72
N GLY A 298 29.35 -16.98 1.33
CA GLY A 298 29.55 -16.77 2.77
C GLY A 298 29.53 -18.08 3.55
N ALA A 299 28.75 -18.14 4.64
CA ALA A 299 28.66 -19.30 5.53
C ALA A 299 28.08 -20.56 4.84
N VAL A 300 27.32 -20.36 3.77
CA VAL A 300 26.85 -21.42 2.88
C VAL A 300 27.12 -21.03 1.44
N ARG A 301 27.52 -22.00 0.62
CA ARG A 301 27.67 -21.81 -0.83
C ARG A 301 26.67 -22.66 -1.57
N GLY A 302 26.05 -22.08 -2.60
CA GLY A 302 25.11 -22.79 -3.45
C GLY A 302 24.66 -21.93 -4.62
N ALA A 303 24.09 -22.57 -5.63
CA ALA A 303 23.44 -21.86 -6.72
C ALA A 303 22.28 -22.67 -7.26
N ALA A 304 21.24 -21.99 -7.73
CA ALA A 304 20.11 -22.60 -8.42
C ALA A 304 19.80 -21.82 -9.70
N GLY A 305 19.45 -22.55 -10.75
CA GLY A 305 18.86 -21.96 -11.95
C GLY A 305 17.41 -21.57 -11.71
N GLY A 306 16.98 -20.46 -12.29
CA GLY A 306 15.64 -19.90 -12.16
C GLY A 306 15.52 -18.80 -11.11
N PRO A 307 14.28 -18.35 -10.83
CA PRO A 307 14.00 -17.20 -9.98
C PRO A 307 13.89 -17.53 -8.49
N THR A 308 14.12 -18.78 -8.07
CA THR A 308 14.04 -19.19 -6.67
C THR A 308 15.23 -20.05 -6.27
N PHE A 309 15.60 -19.96 -5.00
CA PHE A 309 16.73 -20.66 -4.42
C PHE A 309 16.41 -21.09 -3.00
N ALA A 310 16.85 -22.30 -2.65
CA ALA A 310 16.79 -22.81 -1.29
C ALA A 310 18.02 -23.66 -1.02
N VAL A 311 18.68 -23.41 0.11
CA VAL A 311 19.80 -24.22 0.58
C VAL A 311 19.69 -24.44 2.07
N ARG A 312 20.05 -25.64 2.52
CA ARG A 312 20.13 -25.92 3.95
C ARG A 312 21.23 -25.07 4.57
N ALA A 313 20.95 -24.44 5.70
CA ALA A 313 21.89 -23.57 6.39
C ALA A 313 21.77 -23.74 7.91
N PRO A 314 22.84 -23.46 8.68
CA PRO A 314 22.70 -23.20 10.12
C PRO A 314 21.71 -22.05 10.38
N ARG A 315 21.14 -22.01 11.59
CA ARG A 315 20.30 -20.88 12.01
C ARG A 315 21.13 -19.60 12.02
N GLY A 316 20.65 -18.55 11.34
CA GLY A 316 21.31 -17.25 11.31
C GLY A 316 22.65 -17.24 10.56
N ALA A 317 22.80 -18.09 9.56
CA ALA A 317 23.98 -18.10 8.71
C ALA A 317 24.14 -16.77 7.97
N ASP A 318 25.33 -16.19 8.00
CA ASP A 318 25.62 -14.99 7.20
C ASP A 318 25.83 -15.38 5.74
N VAL A 319 24.93 -14.92 4.87
CA VAL A 319 24.87 -15.32 3.47
C VAL A 319 24.63 -14.10 2.58
N GLU A 320 25.53 -13.92 1.62
CA GLU A 320 25.34 -12.95 0.54
C GLU A 320 24.61 -13.63 -0.62
N LEU A 321 23.54 -12.99 -1.09
CA LEU A 321 22.71 -13.45 -2.19
C LEU A 321 22.86 -12.53 -3.38
N THR A 322 23.22 -13.12 -4.52
CA THR A 322 23.27 -12.41 -5.80
C THR A 322 22.49 -13.18 -6.85
N ALA A 323 22.06 -12.49 -7.90
CA ALA A 323 21.35 -13.10 -9.01
C ALA A 323 21.81 -12.55 -10.36
N SER A 324 21.69 -13.40 -11.38
CA SER A 324 21.93 -13.04 -12.79
C SER A 324 20.59 -12.80 -13.49
N LEU A 325 20.58 -11.83 -14.41
CA LEU A 325 19.40 -11.45 -15.18
C LEU A 325 19.44 -12.00 -16.61
N ARG A 326 18.26 -12.21 -17.21
CA ARG A 326 18.12 -12.67 -18.60
C ARG A 326 18.74 -11.71 -19.61
N GLU A 327 18.61 -10.41 -19.38
CA GLU A 327 19.12 -9.34 -20.25
C GLU A 327 20.61 -9.04 -20.00
N GLY A 328 21.25 -9.81 -19.12
CA GLY A 328 22.59 -9.53 -18.63
C GLY A 328 22.58 -8.66 -17.37
N GLY A 329 23.70 -8.65 -16.66
CA GLY A 329 23.84 -7.95 -15.38
C GLY A 329 23.60 -8.83 -14.16
N ARG A 330 23.96 -8.29 -12.99
CA ARG A 330 23.79 -8.92 -11.68
C ARG A 330 23.02 -7.98 -10.75
N LEU A 331 22.29 -8.54 -9.80
CA LEU A 331 21.68 -7.83 -8.69
C LEU A 331 22.06 -8.50 -7.36
N ALA A 332 22.21 -7.68 -6.32
CA ALA A 332 22.33 -8.13 -4.94
C ALA A 332 20.96 -8.18 -4.27
N ALA A 333 20.83 -8.99 -3.23
CA ALA A 333 19.61 -9.05 -2.46
C ALA A 333 19.38 -7.74 -1.70
N VAL A 334 18.11 -7.34 -1.61
CA VAL A 334 17.68 -6.27 -0.73
C VAL A 334 17.63 -6.83 0.69
N HIS A 335 18.21 -6.10 1.63
CA HIS A 335 18.22 -6.39 3.07
C HIS A 335 17.42 -5.33 3.84
#